data_AF-A0A172MJW9-F1
#
_entry.id   AF-A0A172MJW9-F1
#
_cell.length_a   1.000
_cell.length_b   1.000
_cell.length_c   1.000
_cell.angle_alpha   90.00
_cell.angle_beta   90.00
_cell.angle_gamma   90.00
#
_symmetry.space_group_name_H-M   'P 1'
#
loop_
_entity.id
_entity.type
_entity.pdbx_description
1 polymer ?
#
loop_
_entity_poly.entity_id
_entity_poly.type
_entity_poly.pdbx_seq_one_letter_code
_entity_poly.pdbx_strand_id
1 'polypeptide(L)'
;MPSLFQTLFAVAAAIPSVLGALPTRAEGFASSTTGGGSAGAVYPKTAAELVSYLGDSSARVIYLDRTINFIGTEGTASETGCAPWGTGSKCQTAINQNNWCGNYQPNAPKVNVKYDKAGILGIKVGSNKSLIGVGSKGVIRGKGLRIVGSKNVIIQNVHITELNPQYVWGGDAITLDNTDNVWIDHVTTSLISRQHIVLGNNACNRVTISNSKIDGTTNWSAKCNNYHYWGLYFAGSN
;
A
#
# COMPACT_ATOMS: atom_id res chain seq x y z
N MET A 1 -41.48 -24.80 -53.85
CA MET A 1 -40.51 -23.96 -53.13
C MET A 1 -40.56 -24.34 -51.65
N PRO A 2 -39.69 -25.21 -51.14
CA PRO A 2 -39.66 -25.53 -49.71
C PRO A 2 -38.86 -24.47 -48.96
N SER A 3 -39.48 -23.97 -47.90
CA SER A 3 -39.01 -22.97 -46.94
C SER A 3 -37.79 -23.47 -46.16
N LEU A 4 -36.73 -22.66 -46.16
CA LEU A 4 -35.49 -22.88 -45.41
C LEU A 4 -35.60 -22.18 -44.04
N PHE A 5 -36.06 -22.88 -43.01
CA PHE A 5 -35.95 -22.39 -41.63
C PHE A 5 -34.55 -22.69 -41.09
N GLN A 6 -33.69 -21.66 -41.05
CA GLN A 6 -32.39 -21.72 -40.40
C GLN A 6 -32.57 -21.81 -38.87
N THR A 7 -32.06 -22.89 -38.29
CA THR A 7 -31.98 -23.07 -36.84
C THR A 7 -30.81 -22.26 -36.30
N LEU A 8 -31.08 -21.18 -35.55
CA LEU A 8 -30.05 -20.44 -34.81
C LEU A 8 -29.65 -21.24 -33.56
N PHE A 9 -28.43 -21.77 -33.52
CA PHE A 9 -27.84 -22.27 -32.28
C PHE A 9 -27.32 -21.08 -31.47
N ALA A 10 -28.02 -20.72 -30.39
CA ALA A 10 -27.49 -19.82 -29.38
C ALA A 10 -26.49 -20.59 -28.51
N VAL A 11 -25.20 -20.35 -28.74
CA VAL A 11 -24.15 -20.79 -27.80
C VAL A 11 -24.18 -19.84 -26.62
N ALA A 12 -24.87 -20.22 -25.55
CA ALA A 12 -24.75 -19.55 -24.26
C ALA A 12 -23.35 -19.84 -23.71
N ALA A 13 -22.44 -18.87 -23.82
CA ALA A 13 -21.16 -18.92 -23.14
C ALA A 13 -21.45 -18.92 -21.62
N ALA A 14 -21.23 -20.06 -20.97
CA ALA A 14 -21.24 -20.15 -19.51
C ALA A 14 -20.07 -19.32 -18.97
N ILE A 15 -20.36 -18.08 -18.55
CA ILE A 15 -19.41 -17.27 -17.80
C ILE A 15 -19.26 -17.97 -16.44
N PRO A 16 -18.05 -18.37 -16.02
CA PRO A 16 -17.85 -18.88 -14.67
C PRO A 16 -18.14 -17.76 -13.69
N SER A 17 -19.32 -17.78 -13.08
CA SER A 17 -19.64 -17.03 -11.89
C SER A 17 -18.85 -17.63 -10.74
N VAL A 18 -17.68 -17.05 -10.41
CA VAL A 18 -17.19 -16.74 -9.04
C VAL A 18 -15.84 -15.99 -9.16
N LEU A 19 -15.90 -14.69 -9.41
CA LEU A 19 -14.93 -13.69 -8.93
C LEU A 19 -15.80 -12.51 -8.54
N GLY A 20 -16.03 -12.30 -7.24
CA GLY A 20 -16.88 -11.21 -6.78
C GLY A 20 -16.42 -9.90 -7.40
N ALA A 21 -17.33 -9.22 -8.11
CA ALA A 21 -17.01 -7.92 -8.68
C ALA A 21 -16.61 -6.97 -7.55
N LEU A 22 -15.47 -6.27 -7.71
CA LEU A 22 -15.06 -5.28 -6.73
C LEU A 22 -16.13 -4.19 -6.62
N PRO A 23 -16.38 -3.63 -5.42
CA PRO A 23 -17.24 -2.48 -5.28
C PRO A 23 -16.79 -1.36 -6.21
N THR A 24 -17.72 -0.71 -6.89
CA THR A 24 -17.42 0.36 -7.85
C THR A 24 -17.54 1.76 -7.26
N ARG A 25 -17.99 1.87 -6.01
CA ARG A 25 -18.15 3.13 -5.28
C ARG A 25 -17.77 2.97 -3.81
N ALA A 26 -17.21 4.02 -3.24
CA ALA A 26 -16.95 4.12 -1.81
C ALA A 26 -18.25 4.30 -1.02
N GLU A 27 -18.25 3.83 0.21
CA GLU A 27 -19.26 4.17 1.22
C GLU A 27 -18.68 5.14 2.26
N GLY A 28 -19.52 5.70 3.13
CA GLY A 28 -19.08 6.57 4.22
C GLY A 28 -18.53 7.92 3.74
N PHE A 29 -17.54 8.45 4.47
CA PHE A 29 -17.04 9.82 4.29
C PHE A 29 -16.49 10.07 2.87
N ALA A 30 -15.81 9.09 2.27
CA ALA A 30 -15.23 9.21 0.93
C ALA A 30 -16.17 8.75 -0.20
N SER A 31 -17.48 8.63 0.03
CA SER A 31 -18.47 8.15 -0.95
C SER A 31 -18.50 8.90 -2.29
N SER A 32 -17.97 10.12 -2.34
CA SER A 32 -17.86 10.93 -3.57
C SER A 32 -16.57 10.69 -4.39
N THR A 33 -15.75 9.70 -4.01
CA THR A 33 -14.49 9.41 -4.69
C THR A 33 -14.73 8.77 -6.06
N THR A 34 -14.05 9.29 -7.09
CA THR A 34 -14.12 8.80 -8.48
C THR A 34 -12.77 8.32 -9.02
N GLY A 35 -11.66 8.68 -8.35
CA GLY A 35 -10.31 8.28 -8.73
C GLY A 35 -9.94 8.77 -10.13
N GLY A 36 -9.47 7.86 -10.98
CA GLY A 36 -9.17 8.10 -12.39
C GLY A 36 -10.39 8.26 -13.30
N GLY A 37 -11.61 8.06 -12.78
CA GLY A 37 -12.85 8.18 -13.55
C GLY A 37 -12.91 7.24 -14.76
N SER A 38 -13.23 7.79 -15.92
CA SER A 38 -13.33 7.06 -17.20
C SER A 38 -12.04 7.06 -18.02
N ALA A 39 -10.89 7.42 -17.44
CA ALA A 39 -9.61 7.38 -18.14
C ALA A 39 -9.29 5.97 -18.67
N GLY A 40 -8.61 5.92 -19.82
CA GLY A 40 -8.16 4.65 -20.40
C GLY A 40 -7.24 3.89 -19.44
N ALA A 41 -7.46 2.57 -19.35
CA ALA A 41 -6.69 1.69 -18.50
C ALA A 41 -5.21 1.61 -18.94
N VAL A 42 -4.30 1.69 -17.97
CA VAL A 42 -2.87 1.42 -18.16
C VAL A 42 -2.40 0.27 -17.27
N TYR A 43 -1.37 -0.45 -17.73
CA TYR A 43 -0.86 -1.67 -17.09
C TYR A 43 0.67 -1.55 -16.94
N PRO A 44 1.18 -1.00 -15.84
CA PRO A 44 2.61 -0.83 -15.65
C PRO A 44 3.30 -2.20 -15.60
N LYS A 45 4.36 -2.34 -16.39
CA LYS A 45 5.18 -3.57 -16.47
C LYS A 45 6.41 -3.48 -15.56
N THR A 46 6.82 -2.26 -15.22
CA THR A 46 8.03 -1.97 -14.44
C THR A 46 7.75 -1.06 -13.25
N ALA A 47 8.68 -1.06 -12.28
CA ALA A 47 8.68 -0.11 -11.15
C ALA A 47 8.65 1.35 -11.62
N ALA A 48 9.42 1.68 -12.67
CA ALA A 48 9.49 3.02 -13.23
C ALA A 48 8.16 3.48 -13.84
N GLU A 49 7.48 2.62 -14.60
CA GLU A 49 6.16 2.92 -15.16
C GLU A 49 5.11 3.10 -14.06
N LEU A 50 5.12 2.24 -13.02
CA LEU A 50 4.20 2.37 -11.90
C LEU A 50 4.39 3.71 -11.18
N VAL A 51 5.64 4.09 -10.88
CA VAL A 51 5.98 5.39 -10.27
C VAL A 51 5.53 6.54 -11.17
N SER A 52 5.78 6.44 -12.48
CA SER A 52 5.40 7.47 -13.45
C SER A 52 3.88 7.68 -13.49
N TYR A 53 3.10 6.60 -13.66
CA TYR A 53 1.64 6.68 -13.73
C TYR A 53 1.01 7.16 -12.43
N LEU A 54 1.52 6.72 -11.27
CA LEU A 54 1.01 7.19 -9.98
C LEU A 54 1.34 8.66 -9.72
N GLY A 55 2.50 9.13 -10.19
CA GLY A 55 3.03 10.45 -9.83
C GLY A 55 2.64 11.60 -10.76
N ASP A 56 2.16 11.32 -11.98
CA ASP A 56 1.85 12.38 -12.94
C ASP A 56 0.54 13.15 -12.66
N SER A 57 0.30 14.20 -13.44
CA SER A 57 -0.85 15.10 -13.30
C SER A 57 -2.12 14.61 -14.01
N SER A 58 -2.06 13.53 -14.79
CA SER A 58 -3.21 13.04 -15.57
C SER A 58 -4.13 12.18 -14.71
N ALA A 59 -5.44 12.20 -14.96
CA ALA A 59 -6.32 11.21 -14.38
C ALA A 59 -5.96 9.82 -14.93
N ARG A 60 -5.82 8.80 -14.07
CA ARG A 60 -5.42 7.46 -14.50
C ARG A 60 -6.19 6.35 -13.80
N VAL A 61 -6.54 5.34 -14.59
CA VAL A 61 -6.95 4.01 -14.12
C VAL A 61 -5.80 3.05 -14.37
N ILE A 62 -5.16 2.60 -13.30
CA ILE A 62 -3.92 1.82 -13.29
C ILE A 62 -4.26 0.42 -12.79
N TYR A 63 -4.18 -0.57 -13.66
CA TYR A 63 -4.38 -1.97 -13.31
C TYR A 63 -3.06 -2.67 -13.04
N LEU A 64 -2.93 -3.21 -11.84
CA LEU A 64 -1.76 -3.98 -11.41
C LEU A 64 -2.05 -5.48 -11.59
N ASP A 65 -1.55 -6.03 -12.69
CA ASP A 65 -1.78 -7.42 -13.10
C ASP A 65 -0.61 -8.37 -12.75
N ARG A 66 0.35 -7.87 -11.97
CA ARG A 66 1.59 -8.55 -11.59
C ARG A 66 2.17 -7.99 -10.30
N THR A 67 3.14 -8.72 -9.75
CA THR A 67 4.02 -8.20 -8.72
C THR A 67 5.00 -7.19 -9.31
N ILE A 68 5.05 -5.99 -8.75
CA ILE A 68 6.11 -5.01 -8.99
C ILE A 68 7.00 -4.98 -7.75
N ASN A 69 8.25 -5.40 -7.92
CA ASN A 69 9.23 -5.50 -6.84
C ASN A 69 10.16 -4.28 -6.84
N PHE A 70 10.24 -3.58 -5.71
CA PHE A 70 11.14 -2.45 -5.46
C PHE A 70 12.35 -2.81 -4.61
N ILE A 71 12.42 -4.03 -4.05
CA ILE A 71 13.57 -4.46 -3.27
C ILE A 71 14.83 -4.39 -4.15
N GLY A 72 15.86 -3.70 -3.65
CA GLY A 72 17.14 -3.50 -4.32
C GLY A 72 17.17 -2.37 -5.34
N THR A 73 16.02 -1.79 -5.73
CA THR A 73 15.99 -0.76 -6.80
C THR A 73 16.67 0.54 -6.39
N GLU A 74 16.78 0.80 -5.08
CA GLU A 74 17.43 1.98 -4.53
C GLU A 74 18.70 1.64 -3.73
N GLY A 75 19.12 0.37 -3.72
CA GLY A 75 20.25 -0.15 -2.94
C GLY A 75 20.00 -0.23 -1.43
N THR A 76 21.05 -0.51 -0.66
CA THR A 76 20.98 -0.65 0.82
C THR A 76 21.72 0.47 1.55
N ALA A 77 21.38 0.68 2.81
CA ALA A 77 22.14 1.51 3.75
C ALA A 77 22.49 0.73 5.02
N SER A 78 23.56 1.14 5.69
CA SER A 78 23.98 0.62 7.00
C SER A 78 24.28 1.77 7.94
N GLU A 79 23.75 1.71 9.16
CA GLU A 79 23.97 2.74 10.17
C GLU A 79 23.82 2.18 11.59
N THR A 80 24.12 3.02 12.59
CA THR A 80 23.86 2.70 14.00
C THR A 80 22.41 3.04 14.36
N GLY A 81 21.62 1.99 14.64
CA GLY A 81 20.28 2.07 15.20
C GLY A 81 20.26 1.76 16.70
N CYS A 82 19.08 1.41 17.22
CA CYS A 82 18.89 0.97 18.60
C CYS A 82 17.92 -0.21 18.71
N ALA A 83 18.03 -0.97 19.80
CA ALA A 83 17.21 -2.14 20.10
C ALA A 83 16.36 -1.93 21.37
N PRO A 84 15.36 -1.02 21.36
CA PRO A 84 14.60 -0.65 22.56
C PRO A 84 13.70 -1.77 23.09
N TRP A 85 13.38 -2.78 22.27
CA TRP A 85 12.50 -3.89 22.63
C TRP A 85 13.25 -5.20 22.92
N GLY A 86 14.59 -5.17 22.93
CA GLY A 86 15.45 -6.33 23.11
C GLY A 86 16.21 -6.73 21.84
N THR A 87 17.23 -7.55 22.03
CA THR A 87 18.16 -8.00 20.97
C THR A 87 17.88 -9.42 20.47
N GLY A 88 16.77 -10.03 20.92
CA GLY A 88 16.34 -11.36 20.46
C GLY A 88 15.98 -11.36 18.98
N SER A 89 16.14 -12.51 18.32
CA SER A 89 15.90 -12.67 16.87
C SER A 89 14.47 -12.37 16.42
N LYS A 90 13.51 -12.39 17.35
CA LYS A 90 12.10 -12.03 17.12
C LYS A 90 11.78 -10.56 17.36
N CYS A 91 12.70 -9.81 17.93
CA CYS A 91 12.49 -8.39 18.25
C CYS A 91 12.79 -7.55 17.01
N GLN A 92 11.96 -6.52 16.78
CA GLN A 92 12.38 -5.45 15.88
C GLN A 92 13.52 -4.66 16.51
N THR A 93 14.33 -4.02 15.67
CA THR A 93 15.21 -2.92 16.06
C THR A 93 14.74 -1.65 15.33
N ALA A 94 15.33 -0.50 15.61
CA ALA A 94 14.95 0.77 15.01
C ALA A 94 16.12 1.41 14.27
N ILE A 95 15.85 1.93 13.07
CA ILE A 95 16.73 2.87 12.38
C ILE A 95 16.73 4.19 13.16
N ASN A 96 17.88 4.86 13.30
CA ASN A 96 17.99 6.11 14.05
C ASN A 96 17.53 7.33 13.23
N GLN A 97 16.37 7.22 12.58
CA GLN A 97 15.83 8.28 11.74
C GLN A 97 15.61 9.55 12.58
N ASN A 98 16.12 10.70 12.11
CA ASN A 98 15.99 12.00 12.78
C ASN A 98 16.42 11.99 14.27
N ASN A 99 17.47 11.23 14.60
CA ASN A 99 17.95 11.03 15.98
C ASN A 99 16.90 10.41 16.93
N TRP A 100 15.95 9.62 16.41
CA TRP A 100 14.89 9.03 17.24
C TRP A 100 15.41 8.17 18.39
N CYS A 101 16.47 7.38 18.18
CA CYS A 101 17.07 6.59 19.25
C CYS A 101 17.63 7.48 20.36
N GLY A 102 18.32 8.57 20.00
CA GLY A 102 18.85 9.52 20.98
C GLY A 102 17.76 10.27 21.73
N ASN A 103 16.73 10.71 21.02
CA ASN A 103 15.67 11.57 21.57
C ASN A 103 14.64 10.79 22.41
N TYR A 104 14.29 9.57 22.00
CA TYR A 104 13.17 8.81 22.58
C TYR A 104 13.59 7.50 23.25
N GLN A 105 14.77 6.97 22.96
CA GLN A 105 15.28 5.70 23.50
C GLN A 105 16.75 5.80 23.93
N PRO A 106 17.15 6.82 24.72
CA PRO A 106 18.56 7.12 24.99
C PRO A 106 19.32 5.98 25.67
N ASN A 107 18.60 5.12 26.41
CA ASN A 107 19.16 4.00 27.15
C ASN A 107 19.11 2.66 26.39
N ALA A 108 18.54 2.64 25.18
CA ALA A 108 18.45 1.42 24.39
C ALA A 108 19.84 0.98 23.87
N PRO A 109 20.13 -0.33 23.83
CA PRO A 109 21.37 -0.83 23.22
C PRO A 109 21.51 -0.36 21.77
N LYS A 110 22.69 0.12 21.42
CA LYS A 110 23.04 0.47 20.03
C LYS A 110 23.28 -0.80 19.23
N VAL A 111 22.79 -0.85 18.00
CA VAL A 111 22.94 -2.00 17.10
C VAL A 111 23.23 -1.52 15.68
N ASN A 112 23.95 -2.33 14.90
CA ASN A 112 24.11 -2.07 13.47
C ASN A 112 22.84 -2.52 12.75
N VAL A 113 22.23 -1.63 11.99
CA VAL A 113 21.08 -1.94 11.12
C VAL A 113 21.52 -1.85 9.66
N LYS A 114 20.98 -2.75 8.82
CA LYS A 114 21.19 -2.74 7.37
C LYS A 114 19.87 -2.96 6.67
N TYR A 115 19.40 -1.98 5.90
CA TYR A 115 18.05 -1.97 5.34
C TYR A 115 18.04 -1.61 3.86
N ASP A 116 16.95 -1.95 3.20
CA ASP A 116 16.70 -1.57 1.80
C ASP A 116 16.16 -0.13 1.74
N LYS A 117 16.81 0.72 0.95
CA LYS A 117 16.43 2.15 0.86
C LYS A 117 15.09 2.36 0.20
N ALA A 118 14.62 1.45 -0.66
CA ALA A 118 13.37 1.61 -1.37
C ALA A 118 12.17 1.64 -0.40
N GLY A 119 12.26 0.96 0.75
CA GLY A 119 11.21 0.96 1.76
C GLY A 119 10.99 2.31 2.46
N ILE A 120 12.03 3.13 2.57
CA ILE A 120 12.02 4.32 3.45
C ILE A 120 10.97 5.36 3.06
N LEU A 121 10.76 5.58 1.77
CA LEU A 121 9.82 6.59 1.26
C LEU A 121 8.87 5.97 0.25
N GLY A 122 7.57 5.99 0.52
CA GLY A 122 6.55 5.46 -0.39
C GLY A 122 6.49 6.17 -1.75
N ILE A 123 5.94 5.48 -2.75
CA ILE A 123 5.69 6.02 -4.09
C ILE A 123 4.74 7.20 -4.00
N LYS A 124 5.10 8.35 -4.58
CA LYS A 124 4.19 9.50 -4.67
C LYS A 124 2.96 9.12 -5.50
N VAL A 125 1.77 9.31 -4.92
CA VAL A 125 0.50 9.17 -5.63
C VAL A 125 -0.13 10.56 -5.76
N GLY A 126 -0.31 11.02 -6.99
CA GLY A 126 -0.97 12.27 -7.32
C GLY A 126 -2.49 12.20 -7.20
N SER A 127 -3.17 13.31 -7.52
CA SER A 127 -4.64 13.35 -7.52
C SER A 127 -5.24 12.59 -8.71
N ASN A 128 -6.51 12.19 -8.58
CA ASN A 128 -7.31 11.54 -9.64
C ASN A 128 -6.70 10.22 -10.13
N LYS A 129 -6.39 9.33 -9.19
CA LYS A 129 -5.78 8.02 -9.48
C LYS A 129 -6.69 6.91 -8.99
N SER A 130 -6.87 5.88 -9.82
CA SER A 130 -7.40 4.59 -9.40
C SER A 130 -6.31 3.54 -9.61
N LEU A 131 -5.77 2.98 -8.52
CA LEU A 131 -4.85 1.85 -8.56
C LEU A 131 -5.62 0.58 -8.16
N ILE A 132 -5.75 -0.37 -9.08
CA ILE A 132 -6.62 -1.54 -8.92
C ILE A 132 -5.82 -2.81 -9.20
N GLY A 133 -5.76 -3.75 -8.26
CA GLY A 133 -5.16 -5.06 -8.51
C GLY A 133 -6.06 -6.00 -9.30
N VAL A 134 -5.48 -6.79 -10.21
CA VAL A 134 -6.21 -7.78 -11.02
C VAL A 134 -6.17 -9.15 -10.34
N GLY A 135 -7.33 -9.64 -9.89
CA GLY A 135 -7.42 -10.90 -9.14
C GLY A 135 -6.51 -10.87 -7.92
N SER A 136 -5.66 -11.89 -7.75
CA SER A 136 -4.66 -11.95 -6.67
C SER A 136 -3.25 -11.53 -7.12
N LYS A 137 -3.09 -10.91 -8.30
CA LYS A 137 -1.79 -10.64 -8.91
C LYS A 137 -1.21 -9.26 -8.56
N GLY A 138 -2.05 -8.33 -8.14
CA GLY A 138 -1.66 -6.94 -7.88
C GLY A 138 -0.86 -6.79 -6.60
N VAL A 139 0.46 -6.91 -6.67
CA VAL A 139 1.35 -6.84 -5.50
C VAL A 139 2.43 -5.77 -5.69
N ILE A 140 2.65 -4.94 -4.66
CA ILE A 140 3.79 -4.04 -4.53
C ILE A 140 4.68 -4.58 -3.40
N ARG A 141 5.92 -4.97 -3.74
CA ARG A 141 6.91 -5.48 -2.76
C ARG A 141 8.01 -4.47 -2.53
N GLY A 142 8.40 -4.27 -1.27
CA GLY A 142 9.57 -3.45 -0.91
C GLY A 142 9.34 -1.94 -0.80
N LYS A 143 8.15 -1.43 -1.12
CA LYS A 143 7.86 0.01 -1.12
C LYS A 143 6.38 0.28 -0.87
N GLY A 144 6.08 1.33 -0.10
CA GLY A 144 4.72 1.76 0.20
C GLY A 144 4.15 2.77 -0.81
N LEU A 145 2.96 3.30 -0.51
CA LEU A 145 2.28 4.38 -1.22
C LEU A 145 2.20 5.62 -0.34
N ARG A 146 2.48 6.79 -0.92
CA ARG A 146 2.49 8.08 -0.22
C ARG A 146 1.61 9.09 -0.97
N ILE A 147 0.41 9.32 -0.44
CA ILE A 147 -0.60 10.24 -0.97
C ILE A 147 -0.50 11.53 -0.14
N VAL A 148 0.21 12.54 -0.66
CA VAL A 148 0.45 13.79 0.08
C VAL A 148 0.13 15.00 -0.77
N GLY A 149 -0.68 15.92 -0.22
CA GLY A 149 -1.18 17.08 -0.97
C GLY A 149 -2.04 16.67 -2.18
N SER A 150 -2.71 15.51 -2.10
CA SER A 150 -3.43 14.91 -3.22
C SER A 150 -4.85 14.49 -2.79
N LYS A 151 -5.77 14.46 -3.75
CA LYS A 151 -7.18 14.16 -3.51
C LYS A 151 -7.77 13.26 -4.59
N ASN A 152 -8.93 12.68 -4.29
CA ASN A 152 -9.67 11.83 -5.22
C ASN A 152 -8.83 10.62 -5.67
N VAL A 153 -8.50 9.74 -4.74
CA VAL A 153 -7.64 8.57 -4.97
C VAL A 153 -8.36 7.29 -4.53
N ILE A 154 -8.35 6.28 -5.39
CA ILE A 154 -8.84 4.93 -5.10
C ILE A 154 -7.64 3.98 -5.11
N ILE A 155 -7.44 3.23 -4.03
CA ILE A 155 -6.52 2.09 -3.97
C ILE A 155 -7.37 0.86 -3.67
N GLN A 156 -7.47 -0.07 -4.62
CA GLN A 156 -8.37 -1.21 -4.51
C GLN A 156 -7.70 -2.54 -4.85
N ASN A 157 -7.91 -3.57 -4.02
CA ASN A 157 -7.45 -4.95 -4.30
C ASN A 157 -5.93 -5.07 -4.54
N VAL A 158 -5.12 -4.27 -3.86
CA VAL A 158 -3.66 -4.31 -3.94
C VAL A 158 -3.07 -4.93 -2.67
N HIS A 159 -2.03 -5.74 -2.81
CA HIS A 159 -1.23 -6.23 -1.69
C HIS A 159 0.10 -5.47 -1.60
N ILE A 160 0.35 -4.79 -0.48
CA ILE A 160 1.63 -4.11 -0.20
C ILE A 160 2.39 -4.91 0.85
N THR A 161 3.63 -5.31 0.57
CA THR A 161 4.37 -6.20 1.48
C THR A 161 5.89 -6.08 1.44
N GLU A 162 6.54 -6.73 2.41
CA GLU A 162 7.99 -6.90 2.55
C GLU A 162 8.75 -5.58 2.55
N LEU A 163 8.35 -4.70 3.47
CA LEU A 163 8.92 -3.39 3.60
C LEU A 163 9.74 -3.34 4.90
N ASN A 164 11.01 -3.75 4.83
CA ASN A 164 11.98 -3.74 5.94
C ASN A 164 11.39 -4.24 7.30
N PRO A 165 10.73 -5.42 7.37
CA PRO A 165 9.92 -5.81 8.53
C PRO A 165 10.70 -5.89 9.86
N GLN A 166 12.03 -6.02 9.82
CA GLN A 166 12.89 -6.05 11.00
C GLN A 166 13.09 -4.69 11.68
N TYR A 167 12.89 -3.60 10.96
CA TYR A 167 13.42 -2.29 11.33
C TYR A 167 12.31 -1.27 11.45
N VAL A 168 11.97 -0.80 12.65
CA VAL A 168 11.12 0.39 12.81
C VAL A 168 11.79 1.59 12.15
N TRP A 169 10.98 2.43 11.49
CA TRP A 169 11.39 3.49 10.55
C TRP A 169 11.91 3.00 9.19
N GLY A 170 11.90 1.69 8.94
CA GLY A 170 12.18 1.07 7.65
C GLY A 170 11.11 1.33 6.57
N GLY A 171 9.92 1.78 6.99
CA GLY A 171 8.91 2.48 6.21
C GLY A 171 7.46 2.04 6.49
N ASP A 172 6.52 2.72 5.83
CA ASP A 172 5.08 2.54 6.01
C ASP A 172 4.43 2.07 4.71
N ALA A 173 3.37 1.25 4.79
CA ALA A 173 2.72 0.73 3.59
C ALA A 173 1.82 1.76 2.90
N ILE A 174 0.97 2.49 3.64
CA ILE A 174 0.13 3.55 3.08
C ILE A 174 0.21 4.79 3.98
N THR A 175 0.67 5.90 3.40
CA THR A 175 0.78 7.20 4.07
C THR A 175 -0.15 8.21 3.40
N LEU A 176 -1.03 8.83 4.19
CA LEU A 176 -1.84 9.98 3.80
C LEU A 176 -1.41 11.18 4.64
N ASP A 177 -1.24 12.34 4.01
CA ASP A 177 -0.99 13.61 4.69
C ASP A 177 -1.47 14.78 3.83
N ASN A 178 -2.29 15.69 4.36
CA ASN A 178 -2.94 16.75 3.57
C ASN A 178 -3.71 16.18 2.35
N THR A 179 -4.79 15.45 2.62
CA THR A 179 -5.56 14.73 1.59
C THR A 179 -7.07 14.91 1.73
N ASP A 180 -7.82 14.60 0.67
CA ASP A 180 -9.29 14.58 0.70
C ASP A 180 -9.84 13.56 -0.32
N ASN A 181 -10.98 12.93 -0.01
CA ASN A 181 -11.59 11.88 -0.83
C ASN A 181 -10.61 10.77 -1.23
N VAL A 182 -10.19 9.97 -0.24
CA VAL A 182 -9.36 8.78 -0.46
C VAL A 182 -10.14 7.53 -0.06
N TRP A 183 -10.15 6.55 -0.95
CA TRP A 183 -10.78 5.25 -0.72
C TRP A 183 -9.75 4.13 -0.81
N ILE A 184 -9.59 3.38 0.29
CA ILE A 184 -8.72 2.21 0.40
C ILE A 184 -9.62 1.00 0.61
N ASP A 185 -9.68 0.09 -0.34
CA ASP A 185 -10.66 -1.01 -0.36
C ASP A 185 -10.04 -2.34 -0.77
N HIS A 186 -10.39 -3.44 -0.09
CA HIS A 186 -9.84 -4.76 -0.39
C HIS A 186 -8.30 -4.81 -0.42
N VAL A 187 -7.63 -3.90 0.27
CA VAL A 187 -6.17 -3.86 0.32
C VAL A 187 -5.68 -4.88 1.34
N THR A 188 -4.60 -5.57 1.01
CA THR A 188 -3.84 -6.37 1.99
C THR A 188 -2.52 -5.69 2.30
N THR A 189 -2.14 -5.65 3.57
CA THR A 189 -0.81 -5.21 4.01
C THR A 189 -0.20 -6.25 4.93
N SER A 190 1.07 -6.62 4.71
CA SER A 190 1.77 -7.65 5.51
C SER A 190 3.27 -7.43 5.51
N LEU A 191 3.98 -7.90 6.54
CA LEU A 191 5.45 -7.79 6.63
C LEU A 191 5.93 -6.33 6.43
N ILE A 192 5.27 -5.40 7.12
CA ILE A 192 5.59 -3.98 7.10
C ILE A 192 6.52 -3.66 8.28
N SER A 193 7.40 -2.69 8.09
CA SER A 193 8.32 -2.19 9.12
C SER A 193 7.56 -1.52 10.27
N ARG A 194 6.83 -0.45 9.95
CA ARG A 194 6.11 0.40 10.89
C ARG A 194 4.63 0.42 10.49
N GLN A 195 4.04 1.57 10.18
CA GLN A 195 2.59 1.67 10.06
C GLN A 195 2.10 0.94 8.81
N HIS A 196 1.08 0.10 8.97
CA HIS A 196 0.34 -0.43 7.81
C HIS A 196 -0.42 0.71 7.13
N ILE A 197 -1.10 1.56 7.90
CA ILE A 197 -1.74 2.78 7.38
C ILE A 197 -1.52 3.92 8.36
N VAL A 198 -1.03 5.05 7.87
CA VAL A 198 -0.84 6.28 8.64
C VAL A 198 -1.52 7.46 7.95
N LEU A 199 -2.33 8.20 8.70
CA LEU A 199 -2.95 9.47 8.29
C LEU A 199 -2.36 10.57 9.18
N GLY A 200 -1.79 11.60 8.57
CA GLY A 200 -1.34 12.81 9.27
C GLY A 200 0.11 13.22 9.00
N ASN A 201 0.56 14.33 9.57
CA ASN A 201 -0.12 15.08 10.65
C ASN A 201 -1.10 16.16 10.18
N ASN A 202 -1.10 16.54 8.91
CA ASN A 202 -2.09 17.49 8.37
C ASN A 202 -3.43 16.79 8.11
N ALA A 203 -4.46 17.60 7.86
CA ALA A 203 -5.82 17.13 7.64
C ALA A 203 -5.91 16.07 6.54
N CYS A 204 -6.48 14.91 6.89
CA CYS A 204 -6.80 13.83 5.98
C CYS A 204 -8.32 13.68 5.94
N ASN A 205 -8.98 14.65 5.29
CA ASN A 205 -10.40 14.99 5.37
C ASN A 205 -11.33 13.76 5.22
N ARG A 206 -11.79 13.46 4.00
CA ARG A 206 -12.71 12.34 3.75
C ARG A 206 -11.93 11.10 3.35
N VAL A 207 -11.84 10.13 4.26
CA VAL A 207 -11.18 8.85 4.01
C VAL A 207 -12.14 7.70 4.35
N THR A 208 -12.23 6.72 3.47
CA THR A 208 -12.89 5.44 3.73
C THR A 208 -11.86 4.32 3.60
N ILE A 209 -11.72 3.50 4.64
CA ILE A 209 -10.95 2.25 4.62
C ILE A 209 -11.95 1.11 4.80
N SER A 210 -12.13 0.27 3.78
CA SER A 210 -13.14 -0.79 3.76
C SER A 210 -12.54 -2.13 3.32
N ASN A 211 -13.12 -3.23 3.81
CA ASN A 211 -12.85 -4.61 3.35
C ASN A 211 -11.36 -5.00 3.28
N SER A 212 -10.48 -4.35 4.05
CA SER A 212 -9.04 -4.49 3.94
C SER A 212 -8.48 -5.43 4.99
N LYS A 213 -7.47 -6.22 4.63
CA LYS A 213 -6.76 -7.14 5.52
C LYS A 213 -5.47 -6.49 6.02
N ILE A 214 -5.39 -6.25 7.33
CA ILE A 214 -4.16 -5.85 8.01
C ILE A 214 -3.54 -7.11 8.62
N ASP A 215 -2.60 -7.72 7.92
CA ASP A 215 -1.94 -8.95 8.39
C ASP A 215 -0.76 -8.61 9.30
N GLY A 216 -1.02 -8.65 10.61
CA GLY A 216 -0.03 -8.38 11.64
C GLY A 216 0.93 -9.54 11.92
N THR A 217 0.91 -10.62 11.15
CA THR A 217 1.83 -11.76 11.35
C THR A 217 3.23 -11.39 10.85
N THR A 218 4.23 -11.48 11.71
CA THR A 218 5.62 -11.14 11.36
C THR A 218 6.62 -11.97 12.17
N ASN A 219 7.83 -12.16 11.64
CA ASN A 219 8.93 -12.76 12.41
C ASN A 219 9.63 -11.77 13.34
N TRP A 220 9.40 -10.46 13.15
CA TRP A 220 10.02 -9.40 13.92
C TRP A 220 8.93 -8.46 14.42
N SER A 221 8.75 -8.35 15.74
CA SER A 221 7.82 -7.38 16.32
C SER A 221 8.44 -6.59 17.46
N ALA A 222 7.93 -5.38 17.69
CA ALA A 222 8.28 -4.55 18.85
C ALA A 222 7.92 -5.19 20.21
N LYS A 223 7.17 -6.29 20.22
CA LYS A 223 6.86 -7.09 21.42
C LYS A 223 7.51 -8.49 21.39
N CYS A 224 8.39 -8.75 20.42
CA CYS A 224 9.14 -10.01 20.26
C CYS A 224 8.28 -11.29 20.23
N ASN A 225 7.03 -11.18 19.78
CA ASN A 225 6.00 -12.21 19.97
C ASN A 225 5.25 -12.56 18.66
N ASN A 226 5.77 -12.16 17.51
CA ASN A 226 5.20 -12.37 16.18
C ASN A 226 3.93 -11.55 15.85
N TYR A 227 3.49 -10.64 16.73
CA TYR A 227 2.36 -9.73 16.48
C TYR A 227 2.84 -8.30 16.20
N HIS A 228 2.46 -7.79 15.03
CA HIS A 228 2.80 -6.43 14.60
C HIS A 228 2.16 -5.37 15.51
N TYR A 229 2.96 -4.42 15.99
CA TYR A 229 2.48 -3.37 16.90
C TYR A 229 1.93 -2.15 16.16
N TRP A 230 2.47 -1.86 14.97
CA TRP A 230 2.26 -0.60 14.24
C TRP A 230 1.17 -0.78 13.17
N GLY A 231 -0.08 -0.94 13.59
CA GLY A 231 -1.20 -1.17 12.68
C GLY A 231 -1.66 0.10 11.96
N LEU A 232 -2.65 0.76 12.54
CA LEU A 232 -3.29 1.95 11.99
C LEU A 232 -2.99 3.14 12.90
N TYR A 233 -2.53 4.25 12.34
CA TYR A 233 -2.27 5.47 13.09
C TYR A 233 -2.96 6.67 12.43
N PHE A 234 -4.05 7.12 13.04
CA PHE A 234 -4.84 8.26 12.55
C PHE A 234 -4.55 9.48 13.43
N ALA A 235 -3.67 10.34 12.93
CA ALA A 235 -3.14 11.52 13.61
C ALA A 235 -3.25 12.80 12.78
N GLY A 236 -4.06 12.79 11.71
CA GLY A 236 -4.35 13.97 10.92
C GLY A 236 -5.10 15.01 11.75
N SER A 237 -4.78 16.28 11.55
CA SER A 237 -5.52 17.39 12.15
C SER A 237 -6.99 17.40 11.69
N ASN A 238 -7.87 17.96 12.52
CA ASN A 238 -9.26 18.23 12.14
C ASN A 238 -9.35 19.30 11.05
#